data_AF-A0A7X6TP85-F1
#
_entry.id   AF-A0A7X6TP85-F1
#
_cell.length_a   1.000
_cell.length_b   1.000
_cell.length_c   1.000
_cell.angle_alpha   90.00
_cell.angle_beta   90.00
_cell.angle_gamma   90.00
#
_symmetry.space_group_name_H-M   'P 1'
#
loop_
_entity.id
_entity.type
_entity.pdbx_description
1 polymer ?
#
loop_
_entity_poly.entity_id
_entity_poly.type
_entity_poly.pdbx_seq_one_letter_code
_entity_poly.pdbx_strand_id
1 'polypeptide(L)'
;MLHVIDHPLIRHKMTTMRRKTTGTKDFRENLDEIAGLMAYEVTRDLPLKSLEIETPIAKARGYQLKKGVVLVPILRAGLGMVDG
;
A
#
# COMPACT_ATOMS: atom_id res chain seq x y z
N MET A 1 14.54 -7.54 -10.71
CA MET A 1 15.08 -7.51 -9.34
C MET A 1 13.99 -7.98 -8.41
N LEU A 2 14.28 -8.91 -7.50
CA LEU A 2 13.32 -9.37 -6.49
C LEU A 2 13.45 -8.49 -5.25
N HIS A 3 12.33 -7.98 -4.74
CA HIS A 3 12.28 -7.27 -3.46
C HIS A 3 11.39 -8.06 -2.49
N VAL A 4 11.97 -8.48 -1.36
CA VAL A 4 11.27 -9.24 -0.32
C VAL A 4 10.94 -8.29 0.81
N ILE A 5 9.66 -8.02 1.02
CA ILE A 5 9.19 -7.12 2.08
C ILE A 5 9.17 -7.91 3.39
N ASP A 6 10.21 -7.73 4.20
CA ASP A 6 10.39 -8.47 5.43
C ASP A 6 9.93 -7.71 6.68
N HIS A 7 8.62 -7.48 6.79
CA HIS A 7 8.02 -6.74 7.90
C HIS A 7 7.30 -7.65 8.90
N PRO A 8 7.49 -7.50 10.24
CA PRO A 8 6.84 -8.34 11.24
C PRO A 8 5.31 -8.39 11.14
N LEU A 9 4.67 -7.26 10.86
CA LEU A 9 3.21 -7.20 10.70
C LEU A 9 2.73 -8.00 9.48
N ILE A 10 3.45 -7.96 8.36
CA ILE A 10 3.11 -8.74 7.16
C ILE A 10 3.27 -10.23 7.47
N ARG A 11 4.36 -10.64 8.13
CA ARG A 11 4.56 -12.04 8.55
C ARG A 11 3.44 -12.53 9.46
N HIS A 12 3.03 -11.72 10.44
CA HIS A 12 1.93 -12.04 11.35
C HIS A 12 0.60 -12.23 10.59
N LYS A 13 0.19 -11.26 9.78
CA LYS A 13 -1.07 -11.31 9.01
C LYS A 13 -1.05 -12.44 7.98
N MET A 14 0.08 -12.67 7.32
CA MET A 14 0.26 -13.78 6.38
C MET A 14 0.10 -15.14 7.08
N THR A 15 0.57 -15.27 8.33
CA THR A 15 0.37 -16.49 9.12
C THR A 15 -1.11 -16.73 9.39
N THR A 16 -1.88 -15.68 9.72
CA THR A 16 -3.33 -15.75 9.89
C THR A 16 -4.03 -16.14 8.59
N MET A 17 -3.69 -15.52 7.46
CA MET A 17 -4.27 -15.86 6.16
C MET A 17 -3.99 -17.31 5.71
N ARG A 18 -2.82 -17.86 6.05
CA ARG A 18 -2.43 -19.23 5.70
C ARG A 18 -3.08 -20.31 6.58
N ARG A 19 -3.66 -19.93 7.73
CA ARG A 19 -4.28 -20.87 8.65
C ARG A 19 -5.62 -21.38 8.06
N LYS A 20 -5.79 -22.70 8.01
CA LYS A 20 -6.98 -23.36 7.44
C LYS A 20 -8.30 -22.99 8.12
N THR A 21 -8.26 -22.60 9.40
CA THR A 21 -9.45 -22.24 10.17
C THR A 21 -9.83 -20.77 10.04
N THR A 22 -9.08 -19.96 9.29
CA THR A 22 -9.35 -18.53 9.13
C THR A 22 -10.60 -18.32 8.28
N GLY A 23 -11.52 -17.51 8.79
CA GLY A 23 -12.77 -17.19 8.10
C GLY A 23 -12.54 -16.27 6.89
N THR A 24 -13.51 -16.27 5.97
CA THR A 24 -13.45 -15.45 4.74
C THR A 24 -13.34 -13.96 5.02
N LYS A 25 -13.97 -13.48 6.11
CA LYS A 25 -13.91 -12.06 6.51
C LYS A 25 -12.49 -11.68 6.90
N ASP A 26 -11.94 -12.37 7.91
CA ASP A 26 -10.60 -12.10 8.42
C ASP A 26 -9.53 -12.26 7.34
N PHE A 27 -9.70 -13.23 6.41
CA PHE A 27 -8.79 -13.37 5.29
C PHE A 27 -8.78 -12.13 4.40
N ARG A 28 -9.95 -11.57 4.07
CA ARG A 28 -10.07 -10.37 3.22
C ARG A 28 -9.51 -9.14 3.92
N GLU A 29 -9.82 -8.95 5.20
CA GLU A 29 -9.29 -7.84 5.99
C GLU A 29 -7.76 -7.89 6.07
N ASN A 30 -7.17 -9.07 6.33
CA ASN A 30 -5.71 -9.21 6.34
C ASN A 30 -5.08 -9.01 4.96
N LEU A 31 -5.75 -9.44 3.87
CA LEU A 31 -5.26 -9.23 2.51
C LEU A 31 -5.19 -7.73 2.17
N ASP A 32 -6.23 -7.00 2.52
CA ASP A 32 -6.36 -5.56 2.34
C ASP A 32 -5.23 -4.81 3.09
N GLU A 33 -5.07 -5.10 4.38
CA GLU A 33 -4.00 -4.49 5.18
C GLU A 33 -2.59 -4.83 4.69
N ILE A 34 -2.36 -6.07 4.21
CA ILE A 34 -1.08 -6.44 3.61
C ILE A 34 -0.86 -5.66 2.31
N ALA A 35 -1.89 -5.49 1.47
CA ALA A 35 -1.78 -4.74 0.22
C ALA A 35 -1.35 -3.29 0.48
N GLY A 36 -1.90 -2.62 1.48
CA GLY A 36 -1.49 -1.26 1.86
C GLY A 36 -0.06 -1.17 2.38
N LEU A 37 0.36 -2.12 3.21
CA LEU A 37 1.76 -2.18 3.66
C LEU A 37 2.72 -2.44 2.49
N MET A 38 2.31 -3.26 1.51
CA MET A 38 3.09 -3.46 0.30
C MET A 38 3.15 -2.19 -0.54
N ALA A 39 2.02 -1.51 -0.75
CA ALA A 39 1.93 -0.27 -1.50
C ALA A 39 2.85 0.81 -0.91
N TYR A 40 2.86 0.96 0.42
CA TYR A 40 3.76 1.87 1.13
C TYR A 40 5.24 1.57 0.83
N GLU A 41 5.64 0.30 0.87
CA GLU A 41 7.04 -0.07 0.64
C GLU A 41 7.45 0.10 -0.82
N VAL A 42 6.62 -0.32 -1.78
CA VAL A 42 6.97 -0.25 -3.21
C VAL A 42 6.93 1.18 -3.77
N THR A 43 6.25 2.11 -3.09
CA THR A 43 6.16 3.52 -3.50
C THR A 43 7.22 4.42 -2.85
N ARG A 44 8.13 3.86 -2.05
CA ARG A 44 9.17 4.58 -1.31
C ARG A 44 10.01 5.53 -2.18
N ASP A 45 10.32 5.12 -3.41
CA ASP A 45 11.20 5.87 -4.31
C ASP A 45 10.46 6.66 -5.40
N LEU A 46 9.15 6.89 -5.24
CA LEU A 46 8.38 7.64 -6.23
C LEU A 46 8.89 9.08 -6.36
N PRO A 47 9.09 9.57 -7.61
CA PRO A 47 9.62 10.91 -7.82
C PRO A 47 8.61 11.99 -7.42
N LEU A 48 9.10 13.03 -6.74
CA LEU A 48 8.32 14.18 -6.32
C LEU A 48 8.61 15.42 -7.19
N LYS A 49 7.64 16.33 -7.24
CA LYS A 49 7.77 17.68 -7.80
C LYS A 49 7.49 18.69 -6.70
N SER A 50 8.35 19.70 -6.55
CA SER A 50 8.10 20.79 -5.61
C SER A 50 7.12 21.83 -6.18
N LEU A 51 6.30 22.39 -5.30
CA LEU A 51 5.38 23.48 -5.60
C LEU A 51 5.36 24.48 -4.44
N GLU A 52 4.98 25.73 -4.72
CA GLU A 52 4.70 26.72 -3.68
C GLU A 52 3.21 26.60 -3.29
N ILE A 53 2.93 26.54 -2.00
CA ILE A 53 1.58 26.49 -1.44
C ILE A 53 1.39 27.59 -0.40
N GLU A 54 0.14 27.99 -0.19
CA GLU A 54 -0.26 28.87 0.90
C GLU A 54 -0.78 28.03 2.06
N THR A 55 -0.16 28.19 3.23
CA THR A 55 -0.64 27.58 4.48
C THR A 55 -1.40 28.64 5.29
N PRO A 56 -2.19 28.27 6.32
CA PRO A 56 -2.91 29.25 7.14
C PRO A 56 -2.03 30.32 7.82
N ILE A 57 -0.71 30.14 7.84
CA ILE A 57 0.24 31.04 8.50
C ILE A 57 1.14 31.78 7.49
N ALA A 58 1.61 31.09 6.44
CA ALA A 58 2.52 31.68 5.44
C ALA A 58 2.64 30.82 4.16
N LYS A 59 3.32 31.36 3.14
CA LYS A 59 3.76 30.60 1.96
C LYS A 59 4.84 29.58 2.34
N ALA A 60 4.75 28.38 1.79
CA ALA A 60 5.70 27.29 2.04
C ALA A 60 5.95 26.44 0.79
N ARG A 61 7.08 25.73 0.79
CA ARG A 61 7.40 24.75 -0.25
C ARG A 61 6.77 23.40 0.09
N GLY A 62 5.85 22.95 -0.76
CA GLY A 62 5.22 21.63 -0.70
C GLY A 62 5.75 20.67 -1.77
N TYR A 63 5.26 19.43 -1.73
CA TYR A 63 5.60 18.38 -2.70
C TYR A 63 4.35 17.65 -3.16
N GLN A 64 4.35 17.24 -4.42
CA GLN A 64 3.36 16.34 -5.00
C GLN A 64 4.04 15.23 -5.79
N LEU A 65 3.33 14.12 -6.03
CA LEU A 65 3.82 13.07 -6.92
C LEU A 65 4.06 13.64 -8.33
N LYS A 66 5.24 13.33 -8.91
CA LYS A 66 5.61 13.79 -10.25
C LYS A 66 4.85 13.05 -11.35
N LYS A 67 4.42 11.81 -11.08
CA LYS A 67 3.69 10.95 -12.01
C LYS A 67 2.51 10.29 -11.29
N GLY A 68 1.43 10.06 -12.02
CA GLY A 68 0.30 9.26 -11.54
C GLY A 68 0.68 7.78 -11.43
N VAL A 69 0.00 7.08 -10.54
CA VAL A 69 0.10 5.63 -10.34
C VAL A 69 -1.16 4.98 -10.92
N VAL A 70 -1.00 3.87 -11.64
CA VAL A 70 -2.11 3.08 -12.18
C VAL A 70 -2.08 1.71 -11.51
N LEU A 71 -3.20 1.33 -10.90
CA LEU A 71 -3.39 0.01 -10.30
C LEU A 71 -4.10 -0.90 -11.30
N VAL A 72 -3.55 -2.10 -11.53
CA VAL A 72 -4.10 -3.10 -12.45
C VAL A 72 -4.31 -4.44 -11.69
N PRO A 73 -5.51 -4.70 -11.16
CA PRO A 73 -5.79 -5.93 -10.45
C PRO A 73 -5.99 -7.11 -11.41
N ILE A 74 -5.36 -8.25 -11.10
CA ILE A 74 -5.59 -9.51 -11.83
C ILE A 74 -6.78 -10.24 -11.21
N LEU A 75 -7.86 -10.38 -11.98
CA LEU A 75 -9.11 -10.93 -11.47
C LEU A 75 -9.08 -12.45 -11.34
N ARG A 76 -9.79 -13.05 -10.37
CA ARG A 76 -10.64 -12.39 -9.35
C ARG A 76 -9.90 -12.05 -8.06
N ALA A 77 -8.77 -12.69 -7.79
CA ALA A 77 -8.09 -12.62 -6.50
C ALA A 77 -7.53 -11.22 -6.21
N GLY A 78 -7.08 -10.49 -7.23
CA GLY A 78 -6.53 -9.15 -7.08
C GLY A 78 -7.54 -8.09 -6.69
N LEU A 79 -8.85 -8.36 -6.77
CA LEU A 79 -9.88 -7.39 -6.39
C LEU A 79 -9.83 -7.06 -4.90
N GLY A 80 -9.50 -8.04 -4.04
CA GLY A 80 -9.38 -7.82 -2.59
C GLY A 80 -8.11 -7.09 -2.16
N MET A 81 -7.30 -6.59 -3.10
CA MET A 81 -6.06 -5.83 -2.83
C MET A 81 -6.16 -4.38 -3.30
N VAL A 82 -7.27 -3.98 -3.93
CA VAL A 82 -7.39 -2.64 -4.56
C VAL A 82 -7.72 -1.56 -3.54
N ASP A 83 -8.47 -1.93 -2.50
CA ASP A 83 -8.89 -1.00 -1.45
C ASP A 83 -7.75 -0.70 -0.45
N GLY A 84 -6.73 -1.55 -0.43
CA GLY A 84 -5.61 -1.54 0.52
C GLY A 84 -4.46 -0.63 0.14
#